data_AF-A0A7V1W0S1-F1
#
_entry.id   AF-A0A7V1W0S1-F1
#
_cell.length_a   1.000
_cell.length_b   1.000
_cell.length_c   1.000
_cell.angle_alpha   90.00
_cell.angle_beta   90.00
_cell.angle_gamma   90.00
#
_symmetry.space_group_name_H-M   'P 1'
#
loop_
_entity.id
_entity.type
_entity.pdbx_description
1 polymer ?
#
loop_
_entity_poly.entity_id
_entity_poly.type
_entity_poly.pdbx_seq_one_letter_code
_entity_poly.pdbx_strand_id
1 'polypeptide(L)'
;MSHDAIADARERWAEQFMSDERLLGAVPEEAARLLLDVGLCRLGAAAARAANVAELDAAAGAILRDLRRLVASAEATADPVAFVRAALRAGGVRCARRDGSHEP
;
A
#
# COMPACT_ATOMS: atom_id res chain seq x y z
N MET A 1 14.05 -8.11 22.49
CA MET A 1 12.57 -8.25 22.42
C MET A 1 11.96 -7.22 21.45
N SER A 2 12.46 -7.03 20.22
CA SER A 2 11.98 -5.92 19.36
C SER A 2 11.73 -6.24 17.88
N HIS A 3 12.27 -7.32 17.32
CA HIS A 3 12.04 -7.65 15.91
C HIS A 3 10.64 -8.26 15.67
N ASP A 4 10.17 -9.10 16.60
CA ASP A 4 8.86 -9.76 16.47
C ASP A 4 7.70 -8.76 16.55
N ALA A 5 7.78 -7.76 17.44
CA ALA A 5 6.71 -6.78 17.62
C ALA A 5 6.47 -5.89 16.37
N ILE A 6 7.52 -5.53 15.63
CA ILE A 6 7.42 -4.77 14.38
C ILE A 6 6.90 -5.66 13.25
N ALA A 7 7.32 -6.93 13.21
CA ALA A 7 6.81 -7.91 12.26
C ALA A 7 5.30 -8.16 12.46
N ASP A 8 4.87 -8.38 13.70
CA ASP A 8 3.45 -8.55 14.05
C ASP A 8 2.62 -7.30 13.71
N ALA A 9 3.15 -6.11 14.02
CA ALA A 9 2.49 -4.86 13.68
C ALA A 9 2.35 -4.68 12.17
N ARG A 10 3.39 -5.03 11.40
CA ARG A 10 3.35 -5.00 9.94
C ARG A 10 2.30 -5.96 9.40
N GLU A 11 2.18 -7.17 9.95
CA GLU A 11 1.18 -8.15 9.52
C GLU A 11 -0.23 -7.64 9.76
N ARG A 12 -0.53 -7.09 10.95
CA ARG A 12 -1.83 -6.47 11.24
C ARG A 12 -2.18 -5.34 10.27
N TRP A 13 -1.22 -4.49 9.93
CA TRP A 13 -1.44 -3.42 8.96
C TRP A 13 -1.64 -3.94 7.53
N ALA A 14 -0.94 -5.02 7.15
CA ALA A 14 -1.13 -5.64 5.85
C ALA A 14 -2.55 -6.21 5.72
N GLU A 15 -3.04 -6.90 6.75
CA GLU A 15 -4.43 -7.36 6.83
C GLU A 15 -5.41 -6.20 6.73
N GLN A 16 -5.18 -5.12 7.49
CA GLN A 16 -6.04 -3.94 7.46
C GLN A 16 -6.10 -3.29 6.07
N PHE A 17 -4.99 -3.27 5.32
CA PHE A 17 -4.99 -2.75 3.95
C PHE A 17 -5.82 -3.66 3.03
N MET A 18 -5.62 -4.98 3.14
CA MET A 18 -6.34 -5.99 2.35
C MET A 18 -7.82 -6.12 2.73
N SER A 19 -8.26 -5.56 3.85
CA SER A 19 -9.66 -5.52 4.27
C SER A 19 -10.29 -4.12 4.17
N ASP A 20 -9.58 -3.12 3.65
CA ASP A 20 -10.11 -1.76 3.57
C ASP A 20 -11.11 -1.67 2.42
N GLU A 21 -12.40 -1.63 2.77
CA GLU A 21 -13.51 -1.57 1.80
C GLU A 21 -13.44 -0.35 0.89
N ARG A 22 -12.87 0.78 1.35
CA ARG A 22 -12.70 1.95 0.48
C ARG A 22 -11.64 1.72 -0.57
N LEU A 23 -10.55 1.01 -0.24
CA LEU A 23 -9.54 0.66 -1.23
C LEU A 23 -10.07 -0.36 -2.24
N LEU A 24 -10.88 -1.31 -1.79
CA LEU A 24 -11.31 -2.45 -2.60
C LEU A 24 -12.59 -2.22 -3.42
N GLY A 25 -13.53 -1.43 -2.91
CA GLY A 25 -14.86 -1.27 -3.50
C GLY A 25 -15.09 0.03 -4.26
N ALA A 26 -14.25 1.05 -4.03
CA ALA A 26 -14.51 2.39 -4.56
C ALA A 26 -13.87 2.67 -5.92
N VAL A 27 -12.90 1.85 -6.33
CA VAL A 27 -12.25 1.92 -7.65
C VAL A 27 -12.33 0.56 -8.34
N PRO A 28 -12.17 0.48 -9.68
CA PRO A 28 -12.07 -0.79 -10.37
C PRO A 28 -11.01 -1.71 -9.74
N GLU A 29 -11.24 -3.03 -9.75
CA GLU A 29 -10.39 -4.04 -9.11
C GLU A 29 -8.91 -3.88 -9.50
N GLU A 30 -8.62 -3.57 -10.77
CA GLU A 30 -7.26 -3.35 -11.24
C GLU A 30 -6.59 -2.15 -10.54
N ALA A 31 -7.31 -1.04 -10.38
CA ALA A 31 -6.81 0.13 -9.66
C ALA A 31 -6.63 -0.17 -8.16
N ALA A 32 -7.57 -0.89 -7.56
CA ALA A 32 -7.48 -1.33 -6.16
C ALA A 32 -6.23 -2.19 -5.95
N ARG A 33 -5.98 -3.15 -6.82
CA ARG A 33 -4.82 -4.05 -6.76
C ARG A 33 -3.49 -3.30 -6.88
N LEU A 34 -3.40 -2.34 -7.79
CA LEU A 34 -2.21 -1.48 -7.93
C LEU A 34 -1.94 -0.66 -6.66
N LEU A 35 -2.98 -0.11 -6.04
CA LEU A 35 -2.88 0.64 -4.79
C LEU A 35 -2.47 -0.24 -3.61
N LEU A 36 -3.03 -1.46 -3.51
CA LEU A 36 -2.67 -2.44 -2.49
C LEU A 36 -1.21 -2.88 -2.60
N ASP A 37 -0.74 -3.24 -3.81
CA ASP A 37 0.63 -3.66 -4.03
C ASP A 37 1.62 -2.57 -3.57
N VAL A 38 1.33 -1.31 -3.91
CA VAL A 38 2.12 -0.16 -3.47
C VAL A 38 2.03 0.07 -1.97
N GLY A 39 0.84 -0.03 -1.39
CA GLY A 39 0.61 0.10 0.05
C GLY A 39 1.45 -0.89 0.85
N LEU A 40 1.35 -2.17 0.51
CA LEU A 40 2.05 -3.27 1.19
C LEU A 40 3.58 -3.15 1.07
N CYS A 41 4.06 -2.72 -0.09
CA CYS A 41 5.46 -2.47 -0.34
C CYS A 41 5.99 -1.26 0.46
N ARG A 42 5.26 -0.14 0.50
CA ARG A 42 5.60 1.02 1.34
C ARG A 42 5.60 0.63 2.82
N LEU A 43 4.64 -0.19 3.25
CA LEU A 43 4.55 -0.71 4.62
C LEU A 43 5.76 -1.59 4.96
N GLY A 44 6.18 -2.49 4.06
CA GLY A 44 7.39 -3.30 4.22
C GLY A 44 8.65 -2.44 4.36
N ALA A 45 8.79 -1.42 3.52
CA ALA A 45 9.91 -0.48 3.61
C ALA A 45 9.87 0.40 4.86
N ALA A 46 8.68 0.72 5.39
CA ALA A 46 8.53 1.43 6.65
C ALA A 46 8.92 0.53 7.83
N ALA A 47 8.44 -0.71 7.87
CA ALA A 47 8.78 -1.69 8.90
C ALA A 47 10.29 -1.96 8.97
N ALA A 48 10.97 -2.06 7.82
CA ALA A 48 12.42 -2.25 7.77
C ALA A 48 13.24 -1.08 8.32
N ARG A 49 12.66 0.12 8.44
CA ARG A 49 13.32 1.35 8.92
C ARG A 49 12.85 1.82 10.30
N ALA A 50 11.72 1.32 10.78
CA ALA A 50 11.12 1.76 12.03
C ALA A 50 11.99 1.31 13.22
N ALA A 51 12.28 2.22 14.14
CA ALA A 51 13.00 1.88 15.37
C ALA A 51 12.10 1.21 16.42
N ASN A 52 10.78 1.37 16.28
CA ASN A 52 9.76 0.83 17.19
C ASN A 52 8.38 0.74 16.49
N VAL A 53 7.42 0.11 17.16
CA VAL A 53 6.06 -0.10 16.64
C VAL A 53 5.30 1.22 16.42
N ALA A 54 5.48 2.22 17.30
CA ALA A 54 4.78 3.50 17.17
C ALA A 54 5.18 4.27 15.90
N GLU A 55 6.46 4.21 15.52
CA GLU A 55 6.94 4.75 14.24
C GLU A 55 6.34 4.01 13.04
N LEU A 56 6.25 2.69 13.11
CA LEU A 56 5.58 1.89 12.07
C LEU A 56 4.09 2.25 11.97
N ASP A 57 3.38 2.34 13.08
CA ASP A 57 1.95 2.69 13.11
C ASP A 57 1.70 4.08 12.52
N ALA A 58 2.55 5.06 12.86
CA ALA A 58 2.48 6.40 12.31
C ALA A 58 2.69 6.39 10.78
N ALA A 59 3.69 5.64 10.30
CA ALA A 59 3.98 5.50 8.88
C ALA A 59 2.87 4.76 8.13
N ALA A 60 2.38 3.65 8.67
CA ALA A 60 1.30 2.86 8.09
C ALA A 60 -0.01 3.66 8.00
N GLY A 61 -0.34 4.41 9.05
CA GLY A 61 -1.48 5.32 9.05
C GLY A 61 -1.35 6.44 8.00
N ALA A 62 -0.15 6.97 7.78
CA ALA A 62 0.10 7.95 6.71
C ALA A 62 -0.07 7.32 5.32
N ILE A 63 0.49 6.13 5.11
CA ILE A 63 0.33 5.38 3.85
C ILE A 63 -1.15 5.15 3.55
N LEU A 64 -1.94 4.68 4.52
CA LEU A 64 -3.36 4.42 4.32
C LEU A 64 -4.14 5.69 3.96
N ARG A 65 -3.86 6.81 4.63
CA ARG A 65 -4.49 8.10 4.30
C ARG A 65 -4.16 8.55 2.88
N ASP A 66 -2.92 8.36 2.44
CA ASP A 66 -2.51 8.72 1.08
C ASP A 66 -3.19 7.83 0.03
N LEU A 67 -3.30 6.52 0.28
CA LEU A 67 -4.01 5.60 -0.61
C LEU A 67 -5.50 5.98 -0.71
N ARG A 68 -6.16 6.26 0.42
CA ARG A 68 -7.56 6.71 0.44
C ARG A 68 -7.76 8.05 -0.29
N ARG A 69 -6.78 8.95 -0.23
CA ARG A 69 -6.81 10.19 -1.03
C ARG A 69 -6.70 9.91 -2.53
N LEU A 70 -5.84 8.97 -2.93
CA LEU A 70 -5.72 8.55 -4.33
C LEU A 70 -7.02 7.91 -4.83
N VAL A 71 -7.65 7.05 -4.02
CA VAL A 71 -8.98 6.49 -4.31
C VAL A 71 -10.02 7.58 -4.54
N ALA A 72 -10.17 8.51 -3.60
CA ALA A 72 -11.14 9.59 -3.71
C ALA A 72 -10.90 10.47 -4.95
N SER A 73 -9.63 10.66 -5.33
CA SER A 73 -9.27 11.38 -6.56
C SER A 73 -9.60 10.57 -7.81
N ALA A 74 -9.35 9.25 -7.80
CA ALA A 74 -9.60 8.34 -8.90
C ALA A 74 -11.11 8.18 -9.19
N GLU A 75 -11.94 8.12 -8.14
CA GLU A 75 -13.42 8.12 -8.25
C GLU A 75 -13.96 9.32 -9.05
N ALA A 76 -13.29 10.48 -8.95
CA ALA A 76 -13.68 11.70 -9.66
C ALA A 76 -13.18 11.75 -11.12
N THR A 77 -12.50 10.70 -11.60
CA THR A 77 -11.95 10.65 -12.96
C THR A 77 -12.73 9.71 -13.87
N ALA A 78 -12.75 10.03 -15.17
CA ALA A 78 -13.37 9.17 -16.18
C ALA A 78 -12.63 7.83 -16.38
N ASP A 79 -11.34 7.78 -16.03
CA ASP A 79 -10.51 6.57 -16.08
C ASP A 79 -9.67 6.44 -14.79
N PRO A 80 -10.24 5.82 -13.74
CA PRO A 80 -9.57 5.62 -12.46
C PRO A 80 -8.26 4.83 -12.57
N VAL A 81 -8.20 3.85 -13.48
CA VAL A 81 -7.02 2.99 -13.66
C VAL A 81 -5.87 3.79 -14.27
N ALA A 82 -6.13 4.56 -15.32
CA ALA A 82 -5.12 5.43 -15.92
C ALA A 82 -4.63 6.50 -14.93
N PHE A 83 -5.55 7.09 -14.16
CA PHE A 83 -5.21 8.05 -13.10
C PHE A 83 -4.28 7.44 -12.06
N VAL A 84 -4.64 6.28 -11.48
CA VAL A 84 -3.82 5.60 -10.48
C VAL A 84 -2.44 5.24 -11.05
N ARG A 85 -2.37 4.67 -12.26
CA ARG A 85 -1.09 4.37 -12.91
C ARG A 85 -0.22 5.61 -13.15
N ALA A 86 -0.81 6.76 -13.47
CA ALA A 86 -0.08 8.01 -13.64
C ALA A 86 0.41 8.56 -12.29
N ALA A 87 -0.45 8.57 -11.28
CA ALA A 87 -0.11 9.03 -9.93
C ALA A 87 1.02 8.19 -9.30
N LEU A 88 0.97 6.86 -9.46
CA LEU A 88 2.02 5.96 -8.97
C LEU A 88 3.36 6.17 -9.68
N ARG A 89 3.34 6.43 -11.00
CA ARG A 89 4.54 6.77 -11.78
C ARG A 89 5.15 8.10 -11.34
N ALA A 90 4.32 9.13 -11.15
CA ALA A 90 4.77 10.45 -10.68
C ALA A 90 5.34 10.39 -9.26
N GLY A 91 4.77 9.55 -8.39
CA GLY A 91 5.25 9.34 -7.03
C GLY A 91 6.53 8.50 -6.92
N GLY A 92 7.12 8.06 -8.04
CA GLY A 92 8.40 7.34 -8.07
C GLY A 92 8.38 5.98 -7.34
N VAL A 93 7.21 5.41 -7.06
CA VAL A 93 7.10 4.18 -6.27
C VAL A 93 7.43 2.99 -7.15
N ARG A 94 8.68 2.51 -7.05
CA ARG A 94 9.08 1.23 -7.61
C ARG A 94 9.02 0.21 -6.50
N CYS A 95 7.87 -0.44 -6.36
CA CYS A 95 7.88 -1.73 -5.71
C CYS A 95 8.57 -2.68 -6.66
N ALA A 96 9.70 -3.25 -6.23
CA ALA A 96 10.25 -4.40 -6.92
C ALA A 96 9.09 -5.38 -7.05
N ARG A 97 8.65 -5.66 -8.27
CA ARG A 97 7.65 -6.69 -8.50
C ARG A 97 8.14 -7.91 -7.70
N ARG A 98 7.23 -8.56 -6.98
CA ARG A 98 7.34 -10.01 -6.86
C ARG A 98 7.18 -10.53 -8.29
N ASP A 99 8.24 -10.44 -9.09
CA ASP A 99 8.34 -11.23 -10.30
C ASP A 99 8.38 -12.67 -9.78
N GLY A 100 7.21 -13.31 -9.78
CA GLY A 100 7.02 -14.72 -9.52
C GLY A 100 7.60 -15.54 -10.68
N SER A 101 8.90 -15.38 -10.91
CA SER A 101 9.67 -16.21 -11.84
C SER A 101 10.77 -16.87 -11.05
N HIS A 102 10.38 -17.91 -10.31
CA HIS A 102 11.27 -19.00 -9.94
C HIS A 102 10.75 -20.27 -10.61
N GLU A 103 11.14 -20.45 -11.86
CA GLU A 103 11.41 -21.74 -12.52
C GLU A 103 12.73 -21.48 -13.29
N PRO A 104 13.69 -22.42 -13.35
CA PRO A 104 13.53 -23.88 -13.39
C PRO A 104 13.96 -24.65 -12.13
#